data_AF-A0A6N4SXD0-F1
#
_entry.id   AF-A0A6N4SXD0-F1
#
_cell.length_a   1.000
_cell.length_b   1.000
_cell.length_c   1.000
_cell.angle_alpha   90.00
_cell.angle_beta   90.00
_cell.angle_gamma   90.00
#
_symmetry.space_group_name_H-M   'P 1'
#
loop_
_entity.id
_entity.type
_entity.pdbx_description
1 polymer ?
#
loop_
_entity_poly.entity_id
_entity_poly.type
_entity_poly.pdbx_seq_one_letter_code
_entity_poly.pdbx_strand_id
1 'polypeptide(L)'
;MEKTFDFDEWLDAADPCDAPNVAGLVEAVEQVCEFSGFKAERAPNGKLIVTADGLDLALVLVSKKAEIGFVERIHSRFVPDGMDARIAAAVDHLNDHD
;
A
#
# COMPACT_ATOMS: atom_id res chain seq x y z
N MET A 1 14.83 1.85 -11.96
CA MET A 1 14.09 1.25 -10.85
C MET A 1 15.00 0.85 -9.71
N GLU A 2 15.10 1.76 -8.75
CA GLU A 2 15.75 1.55 -7.46
C GLU A 2 14.89 0.64 -6.57
N LYS A 3 15.49 0.08 -5.51
CA LYS A 3 14.82 -0.83 -4.59
C LYS A 3 15.09 -0.42 -3.15
N THR A 4 14.05 -0.32 -2.35
CA THR A 4 14.14 -0.14 -0.90
C THR A 4 13.50 -1.31 -0.17
N PHE A 5 13.89 -1.47 1.09
CA PHE A 5 13.30 -2.37 2.08
C PHE A 5 12.68 -1.59 3.24
N ASP A 6 12.82 -0.26 3.22
CA ASP A 6 12.28 0.64 4.22
C ASP A 6 10.84 1.00 3.84
N PHE A 7 9.91 0.72 4.76
CA PHE A 7 8.49 0.94 4.53
C PHE A 7 8.16 2.42 4.51
N ASP A 8 8.78 3.20 5.38
CA ASP A 8 8.46 4.62 5.52
C ASP A 8 9.04 5.42 4.36
N GLU A 9 10.27 5.09 3.94
CA GLU A 9 10.88 5.69 2.75
C GLU A 9 10.00 5.48 1.51
N TRP A 10 9.48 4.27 1.32
CA TRP A 10 8.64 3.99 0.18
C TRP A 10 7.27 4.66 0.28
N LEU A 11 6.63 4.66 1.45
CA LEU A 11 5.34 5.35 1.66
C LEU A 11 5.47 6.87 1.49
N ASP A 12 6.59 7.46 1.91
CA ASP A 12 6.89 8.88 1.71
C ASP A 12 7.04 9.21 0.23
N ALA A 13 7.66 8.32 -0.55
CA ALA A 13 7.88 8.52 -1.98
C ALA A 13 6.64 8.22 -2.84
N ALA A 14 5.85 7.22 -2.45
CA ALA A 14 4.62 6.83 -3.12
C ALA A 14 3.45 7.76 -2.80
N ASP A 15 3.51 8.44 -1.65
CA ASP A 15 2.56 9.43 -1.16
C ASP A 15 1.09 9.09 -1.47
N PRO A 16 0.54 8.00 -0.90
CA PRO A 16 -0.89 7.71 -1.02
C PRO A 16 -1.69 8.74 -0.21
N CYS A 17 -1.94 9.92 -0.78
CA CYS A 17 -2.46 11.10 -0.08
C CYS A 17 -3.90 10.97 0.43
N ASP A 18 -4.69 10.03 -0.11
CA ASP A 18 -6.13 9.94 0.11
C ASP A 18 -6.57 8.51 0.47
N ALA A 19 -7.65 8.38 1.24
CA ALA A 19 -8.23 7.11 1.66
C ALA A 19 -8.42 6.06 0.52
N PRO A 20 -8.90 6.41 -0.69
CA PRO A 20 -9.02 5.43 -1.78
C PRO A 20 -7.67 4.90 -2.27
N ASN A 21 -6.62 5.74 -2.32
CA ASN A 21 -5.28 5.31 -2.71
C ASN A 21 -4.66 4.39 -1.66
N VAL A 22 -4.86 4.70 -0.37
CA VAL A 22 -4.45 3.86 0.75
C VAL A 22 -5.12 2.49 0.68
N ALA A 23 -6.44 2.45 0.46
CA ALA A 23 -7.18 1.19 0.29
C ALA A 23 -6.71 0.41 -0.94
N GLY A 24 -6.44 1.10 -2.06
CA GLY A 24 -5.91 0.48 -3.27
C GLY A 24 -4.52 -0.12 -3.10
N LEU A 25 -3.64 0.54 -2.34
CA LEU A 25 -2.32 0.01 -1.99
C LEU A 25 -2.44 -1.26 -1.14
N VAL A 26 -3.31 -1.26 -0.12
CA VAL A 26 -3.56 -2.45 0.71
C VAL A 26 -4.07 -3.59 -0.15
N GLU A 27 -5.06 -3.34 -1.01
CA GLU A 27 -5.62 -4.36 -1.89
C GLU A 27 -4.58 -4.93 -2.86
N ALA A 28 -3.75 -4.08 -3.47
CA ALA A 28 -2.67 -4.50 -4.35
C ALA A 28 -1.72 -5.48 -3.62
N VAL A 29 -1.31 -5.15 -2.40
CA VAL A 29 -0.39 -5.99 -1.59
C VAL A 29 -1.05 -7.30 -1.15
N GLU A 30 -2.30 -7.26 -0.68
CA GLU A 30 -3.02 -8.44 -0.17
C GLU A 30 -3.38 -9.44 -1.28
N GLN A 31 -3.87 -8.94 -2.42
CA GLN A 31 -4.31 -9.76 -3.54
C GLN A 31 -3.17 -10.07 -4.53
N VAL A 32 -2.01 -9.40 -4.38
CA VAL A 32 -0.90 -9.48 -5.33
C VAL A 32 -1.40 -9.13 -6.74
N CYS A 33 -1.93 -7.91 -6.87
CA CYS A 33 -2.52 -7.41 -8.10
C CYS A 33 -2.07 -5.98 -8.40
N GLU A 34 -2.55 -5.45 -9.52
CA GLU A 34 -2.45 -4.04 -9.87
C GLU A 34 -3.80 -3.38 -9.62
N PHE A 35 -3.80 -2.31 -8.82
CA PHE A 35 -5.00 -1.58 -8.45
C PHE A 35 -4.68 -0.12 -8.12
N SER A 36 -5.48 0.81 -8.67
CA SER A 36 -5.38 2.25 -8.39
C SER A 36 -3.96 2.85 -8.54
N GLY A 37 -3.19 2.41 -9.54
CA GLY A 37 -1.82 2.88 -9.78
C GLY A 37 -0.75 2.22 -8.88
N PHE A 38 -1.14 1.31 -7.98
CA PHE A 38 -0.22 0.47 -7.23
C PHE A 38 -0.19 -0.94 -7.83
N LYS A 39 0.99 -1.54 -7.83
CA LYS A 39 1.17 -2.91 -8.32
C LYS A 39 2.02 -3.70 -7.34
N ALA A 40 1.48 -4.85 -6.91
CA ALA A 40 2.26 -5.86 -6.21
C ALA A 40 2.40 -7.11 -7.07
N GLU A 41 3.63 -7.56 -7.26
CA GLU A 41 3.93 -8.77 -8.01
C GLU A 41 4.89 -9.68 -7.24
N ARG A 42 4.70 -10.99 -7.38
CA ARG A 42 5.56 -11.97 -6.74
C ARG A 42 6.68 -12.38 -7.67
N ALA A 43 7.90 -12.05 -7.29
CA ALA A 43 9.09 -12.42 -8.05
C ALA A 43 9.35 -13.94 -7.99
N PRO A 44 10.12 -14.51 -8.94
CA PRO A 44 10.44 -15.95 -8.98
C PRO A 44 11.15 -16.49 -7.72
N ASN A 45 11.78 -15.60 -6.95
CA ASN A 45 12.43 -15.91 -5.67
C ASN A 45 11.48 -15.86 -4.46
N GLY A 46 10.17 -15.72 -4.69
CA GLY A 46 9.12 -15.70 -3.67
C GLY A 46 8.92 -14.35 -2.96
N LYS A 47 9.76 -13.34 -3.25
CA LYS A 47 9.65 -11.99 -2.68
C LYS A 47 8.50 -11.24 -3.35
N LEU A 48 7.80 -10.41 -2.58
CA LEU A 48 6.80 -9.49 -3.13
C LEU A 48 7.48 -8.17 -3.48
N ILE A 49 7.20 -7.65 -4.67
CA ILE A 49 7.69 -6.37 -5.14
C ILE A 49 6.47 -5.46 -5.27
N VAL A 50 6.50 -4.31 -4.60
CA VAL A 50 5.46 -3.30 -4.66
C VAL A 50 6.00 -2.08 -5.41
N THR A 51 5.21 -1.57 -6.35
CA THR A 51 5.54 -0.43 -7.21
C THR A 51 4.33 0.50 -7.30
N ALA A 52 4.57 1.76 -7.62
CA ALA A 52 3.55 2.77 -7.83
C ALA A 52 3.79 3.45 -9.19
N ASP A 53 2.71 3.85 -9.86
CA ASP A 53 2.78 4.58 -11.13
C ASP A 53 3.54 5.89 -10.94
N GLY A 54 4.47 6.18 -11.86
CA GLY A 54 5.32 7.38 -11.77
C GLY A 54 6.45 7.32 -10.74
N LEU A 55 6.57 6.26 -9.94
CA LEU A 55 7.64 6.10 -8.93
C LEU A 55 8.71 5.11 -9.40
N ASP A 56 9.95 5.59 -9.64
CA ASP A 56 11.10 4.71 -10.00
C ASP A 56 11.76 4.04 -8.77
N LEU A 57 10.98 3.80 -7.71
CA LEU A 57 11.39 3.14 -6.46
C LEU A 57 10.43 1.98 -6.16
N ALA A 58 10.98 0.78 -6.03
CA ALA A 58 10.21 -0.41 -5.68
C ALA A 58 10.47 -0.85 -4.24
N LEU A 59 9.41 -1.19 -3.51
CA LEU A 59 9.53 -1.81 -2.19
C LEU A 59 9.63 -3.32 -2.34
N VAL A 60 10.62 -3.92 -1.68
CA VAL A 60 10.83 -5.37 -1.73
C VAL A 60 10.52 -6.01 -0.38
N LEU A 61 9.44 -6.77 -0.31
CA LEU A 61 9.03 -7.51 0.88
C LEU A 61 9.61 -8.93 0.80
N VAL A 62 10.59 -9.19 1.66
CA VAL A 62 11.40 -10.42 1.60
C VAL A 62 10.74 -11.63 2.24
N SER A 63 9.62 -11.45 2.94
CA SER A 63 8.92 -12.52 3.66
C SER A 63 7.45 -12.18 3.89
N LYS A 64 6.64 -13.19 4.20
CA LYS A 64 5.24 -12.99 4.61
C LYS A 64 5.11 -12.08 5.84
N LYS A 65 6.09 -12.10 6.74
CA LYS A 65 6.13 -11.19 7.90
C LYS A 65 6.34 -9.73 7.46
N ALA A 66 7.15 -9.50 6.44
CA ALA A 66 7.34 -8.16 5.87
C ALA A 66 6.07 -7.69 5.13
N GLU A 67 5.36 -8.59 4.44
CA GLU A 67 4.05 -8.29 3.84
C GLU A 67 3.05 -7.82 4.89
N ILE A 68 2.88 -8.58 5.98
CA ILE A 68 1.96 -8.23 7.08
C ILE A 68 2.38 -6.91 7.74
N GLY A 69 3.67 -6.77 8.07
CA GLY A 69 4.18 -5.56 8.72
C GLY A 69 4.04 -4.31 7.85
N PHE A 70 4.09 -4.44 6.52
CA PHE A 70 3.86 -3.33 5.61
C PHE A 70 2.39 -2.89 5.62
N VAL A 71 1.44 -3.83 5.57
CA VAL A 71 0.00 -3.52 5.70
C VAL A 71 -0.32 -2.87 7.04
N GLU A 72 0.23 -3.40 8.14
CA GLU A 72 0.09 -2.79 9.47
C GLU A 72 0.64 -1.37 9.51
N ARG A 73 1.75 -1.10 8.80
CA ARG A 73 2.34 0.24 8.72
C ARG A 73 1.45 1.21 7.96
N ILE A 74 0.85 0.77 6.85
CA ILE A 74 -0.12 1.57 6.09
C ILE A 74 -1.32 1.93 6.98
N HIS A 75 -1.90 0.93 7.66
CA HIS A 75 -3.04 1.14 8.57
C HIS A 75 -2.68 2.11 9.70
N SER A 76 -1.53 1.93 10.35
CA SER A 76 -1.09 2.81 11.44
C SER A 76 -0.85 4.26 11.02
N ARG A 77 -0.53 4.50 9.75
CA ARG A 77 -0.13 5.82 9.26
C ARG A 77 -1.28 6.59 8.62
N PHE A 78 -2.16 5.90 7.91
CA PHE A 78 -3.18 6.53 7.08
C PHE A 78 -4.61 6.23 7.51
N VAL A 79 -4.82 5.30 8.46
CA VAL A 79 -6.16 4.98 8.97
C VAL A 79 -6.28 5.46 10.42
N PRO A 80 -7.18 6.42 10.70
CA PRO A 80 -7.40 6.88 12.07
C PRO A 80 -8.00 5.76 12.94
N ASP A 81 -7.37 5.56 14.11
CA ASP A 81 -7.68 4.67 15.24
C ASP A 81 -8.68 3.53 15.00
N GLY A 82 -8.15 2.33 14.73
CA GLY A 82 -8.89 1.05 14.84
C GLY A 82 -9.89 0.75 13.72
N MET A 83 -10.02 1.61 12.72
CA MET A 83 -10.88 1.39 11.55
C MET A 83 -10.12 0.58 10.48
N ASP A 84 -10.83 -0.27 9.75
CA ASP A 84 -10.26 -1.00 8.60
C ASP A 84 -10.10 -0.02 7.42
N ALA A 85 -9.00 -0.09 6.66
CA ALA A 85 -8.73 0.83 5.55
C ALA A 85 -9.87 0.87 4.51
N ARG A 86 -10.58 -0.25 4.32
CA ARG A 86 -11.74 -0.33 3.42
C ARG A 86 -12.96 0.38 3.99
N ILE A 87 -13.11 0.35 5.32
CA ILE A 87 -14.19 1.07 6.03
C ILE A 87 -13.90 2.58 6.01
N ALA A 88 -12.65 2.99 6.23
CA ALA A 88 -12.24 4.39 6.14
C ALA A 88 -12.50 4.96 4.73
N ALA A 89 -12.08 4.25 3.68
CA ALA A 89 -12.37 4.64 2.30
C ALA A 89 -13.87 4.69 1.99
N ALA A 90 -14.66 3.76 2.53
CA ALA A 90 -16.12 3.77 2.36
C ALA A 90 -16.80 4.94 3.10
N VAL A 91 -16.32 5.30 4.29
CA VAL A 91 -16.85 6.42 5.09
C VAL A 91 -16.50 7.77 4.46
N ASP A 92 -15.29 7.92 3.93
CA ASP A 92 -14.86 9.14 3.25
C ASP A 92 -15.68 9.39 1.98
N HIS A 93 -15.91 8.33 1.18
CA HIS A 93 -16.77 8.40 -0.01
C HIS A 93 -18.25 8.72 0.30
N LEU A 94 -18.70 8.47 1.54
CA LEU A 94 -20.04 8.83 2.01
C LEU A 94 -20.13 10.28 2.49
N ASN A 95 -19.02 10.88 2.93
CA ASN A 95 -18.97 12.26 3.44
C ASN A 95 -18.71 13.31 2.35
N ASP A 96 -18.18 12.94 1.18
CA ASP A 96 -17.98 13.86 0.04
C ASP A 96 -19.28 14.24 -0.69
N HIS A 97 -20.45 13.89 -0.12
CA HIS A 97 -21.76 14.04 -0.73
C HIS A 97 -22.74 14.95 0.04
N ASP A 98 -22.23 15.92 0.82
CA ASP A 98 -23.02 17.02 1.41
C ASP A 98 -22.51 18.42 1.00
#